data_AF-A0A1M6MZX8-F1
#
_entry.id   AF-A0A1M6MZX8-F1
#
_cell.length_a   1.000
_cell.length_b   1.000
_cell.length_c   1.000
_cell.angle_alpha   90.00
_cell.angle_beta   90.00
_cell.angle_gamma   90.00
#
_symmetry.space_group_name_H-M   'P 1'
#
loop_
_entity.id
_entity.type
_entity.pdbx_description
1 polymer ?
#
loop_
_entity_poly.entity_id
_entity_poly.type
_entity_poly.pdbx_seq_one_letter_code
_entity_poly.pdbx_strand_id
1 'polypeptide(L)'
;MANKPIGMREVRELLRLYFKQGFSGRKAAKVAGVGKTAASQYIAGFKSSGLSISVITGMSDSELIDQINVRKKTQNPRYSALEKLFPYMEKELTKVGVTLQLLWKEYRQTHKDGYEYSQFCHHYYYWC
;
A
#
# COMPACT_ATOMS: atom_id res chain seq x y z
N MET A 1 -0.82 -7.13 -24.39
CA MET A 1 0.51 -7.48 -23.81
C MET A 1 0.25 -8.20 -22.50
N ALA A 2 0.65 -9.47 -22.39
CA ALA A 2 0.36 -10.27 -21.20
C ALA A 2 1.11 -9.70 -20.00
N ASN A 3 0.38 -9.34 -18.93
CA ASN A 3 0.96 -9.03 -17.63
C ASN A 3 1.56 -10.32 -17.07
N LYS A 4 2.82 -10.61 -17.42
CA LYS A 4 3.57 -11.65 -16.73
C LYS A 4 3.77 -11.18 -15.29
N PRO A 5 3.34 -11.95 -14.28
CA PRO A 5 3.64 -11.63 -12.90
C PRO A 5 5.16 -11.58 -12.75
N ILE A 6 5.67 -10.45 -12.25
CA ILE A 6 7.10 -10.24 -12.00
C ILE A 6 7.48 -11.15 -10.83
N GLY A 7 8.46 -12.02 -11.03
CA GLY A 7 8.98 -12.89 -9.99
C GLY A 7 9.80 -12.11 -8.97
N MET A 8 9.76 -12.51 -7.69
CA MET A 8 10.55 -11.85 -6.64
C MET A 8 12.06 -11.96 -6.84
N ARG A 9 12.51 -12.95 -7.61
CA ARG A 9 13.90 -13.03 -8.10
C ARG A 9 14.30 -11.80 -8.93
N GLU A 10 13.42 -11.35 -9.82
CA GLU A 10 13.67 -10.19 -10.70
C GLU A 10 13.64 -8.89 -9.90
N VAL A 11 12.73 -8.78 -8.92
CA VAL A 11 12.67 -7.65 -7.99
C VAL A 11 13.94 -7.57 -7.13
N ARG A 12 14.42 -8.70 -6.61
CA ARG A 12 15.64 -8.76 -5.79
C ARG A 12 16.86 -8.34 -6.61
N GLU A 13 16.94 -8.79 -7.86
CA GLU A 13 18.02 -8.38 -8.77
C GLU A 13 17.95 -6.89 -9.12
N LEU A 14 16.75 -6.35 -9.40
CA LEU A 14 16.54 -4.93 -9.62
C LEU A 14 17.06 -4.10 -8.45
N LEU A 15 16.68 -4.46 -7.21
CA LEU A 15 17.10 -3.76 -6.00
C LEU A 15 18.62 -3.89 -5.78
N ARG A 16 19.21 -5.06 -6.04
CA ARG A 16 20.66 -5.27 -5.96
C ARG A 16 21.41 -4.36 -6.94
N LEU A 17 20.98 -4.30 -8.20
CA LEU A 17 21.62 -3.46 -9.22
C LEU A 17 21.50 -1.97 -8.89
N TYR A 18 20.35 -1.53 -8.39
CA TYR A 18 20.13 -0.14 -8.05
C TYR A 18 20.91 0.31 -6.80
N PHE A 19 20.79 -0.44 -5.69
CA PHE A 19 21.35 -0.03 -4.40
C PHE A 19 22.81 -0.46 -4.17
N LYS A 20 23.23 -1.63 -4.67
CA LYS A 20 24.60 -2.13 -4.47
C LYS A 20 25.56 -1.70 -5.58
N GLN A 21 25.08 -1.62 -6.82
CA GLN A 21 25.92 -1.29 -7.99
C GLN A 21 25.72 0.15 -8.50
N GLY A 22 24.77 0.92 -7.93
CA GLY A 22 24.54 2.32 -8.30
C GLY A 22 23.96 2.52 -9.70
N PHE A 23 23.32 1.51 -10.29
CA PHE A 23 22.72 1.64 -11.61
C PHE A 23 21.52 2.60 -11.57
N SER A 24 21.30 3.32 -12.68
CA SER A 24 20.06 4.08 -12.84
C SER A 24 18.86 3.14 -12.89
N GLY A 25 17.69 3.56 -12.39
CA GLY A 25 16.49 2.71 -12.34
C GLY A 25 16.09 2.15 -13.70
N ARG A 26 16.35 2.89 -14.79
CA ARG A 26 16.13 2.41 -16.17
C ARG A 26 17.10 1.30 -16.56
N LYS A 27 18.39 1.45 -16.23
CA LYS A 27 19.41 0.44 -16.54
C LYS A 27 19.17 -0.83 -15.72
N ALA A 28 18.88 -0.69 -14.42
CA ALA A 28 18.53 -1.80 -13.54
C ALA A 28 17.28 -2.55 -14.03
N ALA A 29 16.22 -1.84 -14.42
CA ALA A 29 15.00 -2.44 -14.96
C ALA A 29 15.25 -3.26 -16.23
N LYS A 30 16.06 -2.73 -17.16
CA LYS A 30 16.41 -3.43 -18.40
C LYS A 30 17.18 -4.72 -18.14
N VAL A 31 18.13 -4.69 -17.20
CA VAL A 31 18.96 -5.87 -16.86
C VAL A 31 18.15 -6.91 -16.08
N ALA A 32 17.31 -6.47 -15.15
CA ALA A 32 16.47 -7.36 -14.35
C ALA A 32 15.23 -7.90 -15.08
N GLY A 33 14.95 -7.44 -16.32
CA GLY A 33 13.76 -7.85 -17.07
C GLY A 33 12.45 -7.27 -16.55
N VAL A 34 12.50 -6.24 -15.71
CA VAL A 34 11.33 -5.64 -15.05
C VAL A 34 10.81 -4.45 -15.86
N GLY A 35 9.48 -4.36 -16.03
CA GLY A 35 8.85 -3.22 -16.68
C GLY A 35 9.15 -1.89 -15.94
N LYS A 36 9.41 -0.81 -16.68
CA LYS A 36 9.82 0.51 -16.13
C LYS A 36 8.95 1.01 -14.98
N THR A 37 7.62 0.87 -15.11
CA THR A 37 6.66 1.30 -14.09
C THR A 37 6.76 0.47 -12.83
N ALA A 38 6.79 -0.86 -12.97
CA ALA A 38 6.94 -1.76 -11.83
C ALA A 38 8.28 -1.56 -11.13
N ALA A 39 9.37 -1.41 -11.89
CA ALA A 39 10.69 -1.14 -11.33
C ALA A 39 10.71 0.14 -10.49
N SER A 40 10.05 1.20 -10.98
CA SER A 40 9.92 2.46 -10.24
C SER A 40 9.12 2.28 -8.94
N GLN A 41 8.03 1.50 -8.98
CA GLN A 41 7.24 1.19 -7.78
C GLN A 41 8.03 0.39 -6.75
N TYR A 42 8.75 -0.66 -7.16
CA TYR A 42 9.56 -1.49 -6.26
C TYR A 42 10.72 -0.70 -5.65
N ILE A 43 11.44 0.10 -6.45
CA ILE A 43 12.52 0.96 -5.94
C ILE A 43 11.98 1.99 -4.96
N ALA A 44 10.84 2.63 -5.26
CA ALA A 44 10.22 3.61 -4.36
C ALA A 44 9.75 2.96 -3.06
N GLY A 45 9.04 1.83 -3.15
CA GLY A 45 8.59 1.06 -1.98
C GLY A 45 9.76 0.62 -1.10
N PHE A 46 10.87 0.15 -1.70
CA PHE A 46 12.06 -0.21 -0.95
C PHE A 46 12.83 0.97 -0.36
N LYS A 47 13.00 2.08 -1.12
CA LYS A 47 13.58 3.32 -0.55
C LYS A 47 12.81 3.78 0.66
N SER A 48 11.50 3.70 0.53
CA SER A 48 10.62 4.09 1.59
C SER A 48 10.87 3.15 2.78
N SER A 49 10.78 1.82 2.68
CA SER A 49 10.91 0.89 3.82
C SER A 49 12.10 1.13 4.74
N GLY A 50 13.19 1.75 4.26
CA GLY A 50 14.35 2.13 5.06
C GLY A 50 15.24 0.93 5.37
N LEU A 51 14.97 -0.19 4.71
CA LEU A 51 15.73 -1.42 4.84
C LEU A 51 17.03 -1.32 4.05
N SER A 52 18.07 -1.98 4.57
CA SER A 52 19.30 -2.18 3.82
C SER A 52 19.16 -3.37 2.89
N ILE A 53 19.76 -3.28 1.69
CA ILE A 53 19.81 -4.37 0.70
C ILE A 53 20.46 -5.64 1.27
N SER A 54 21.33 -5.51 2.29
CA SER A 54 21.94 -6.66 2.98
C SER A 54 20.91 -7.55 3.66
N VAL A 55 19.81 -6.98 4.16
CA VAL A 55 18.76 -7.72 4.88
C VAL A 55 17.84 -8.45 3.90
N ILE A 56 17.61 -7.91 2.71
CA ILE A 56 16.75 -8.55 1.69
C ILE A 56 17.27 -9.92 1.29
N THR A 57 18.58 -10.09 1.13
CA THR A 57 19.16 -11.32 0.57
C THR A 57 18.77 -12.56 1.40
N GLY A 58 18.50 -12.40 2.70
CA GLY A 58 18.04 -13.46 3.59
C GLY A 58 16.53 -13.53 3.83
N MET A 59 15.74 -12.55 3.37
CA MET A 59 14.28 -12.58 3.54
C MET A 59 13.62 -13.56 2.60
N SER A 60 12.48 -14.09 3.01
CA SER A 60 11.56 -14.82 2.14
C SER A 60 10.88 -13.89 1.13
N ASP A 61 10.37 -14.47 0.03
CA ASP A 61 9.67 -13.71 -1.00
C ASP A 61 8.38 -13.08 -0.48
N SER A 62 7.68 -13.73 0.46
CA SER A 62 6.49 -13.20 1.13
C SER A 62 6.81 -11.96 1.99
N GLU A 63 7.87 -12.03 2.80
CA GLU A 63 8.28 -10.90 3.64
C GLU A 63 8.72 -9.69 2.80
N LEU A 64 9.41 -9.94 1.68
CA LEU A 64 9.79 -8.88 0.75
C LEU A 64 8.56 -8.16 0.19
N ILE A 65 7.56 -8.93 -0.24
CA ILE A 65 6.31 -8.39 -0.78
C ILE A 65 5.62 -7.54 0.28
N ASP A 66 5.49 -8.05 1.51
CA ASP A 66 4.86 -7.30 2.59
C ASP A 66 5.64 -6.02 2.89
N GLN A 67 6.95 -6.07 3.07
CA GLN A 67 7.76 -4.89 3.39
C GLN A 67 7.73 -3.82 2.29
N ILE A 68 7.69 -4.22 1.02
CA ILE A 68 7.59 -3.28 -0.10
C ILE A 68 6.15 -2.74 -0.27
N ASN A 69 5.13 -3.59 -0.05
CA ASN A 69 3.72 -3.20 -0.16
C ASN A 69 3.21 -2.39 1.04
N VAL A 70 3.82 -2.53 2.22
CA VAL A 70 3.45 -1.79 3.45
C VAL A 70 3.44 -0.28 3.23
N ARG A 71 4.12 0.24 2.19
CA ARG A 71 4.13 1.68 1.88
C ARG A 71 3.28 2.12 0.69
N LYS A 72 2.53 1.22 0.05
CA LYS A 72 1.33 1.61 -0.72
C LYS A 72 0.16 2.00 0.19
N LYS A 73 0.28 1.82 1.51
CA LYS A 73 -0.38 2.73 2.45
C LYS A 73 0.39 4.05 2.43
N THR A 74 0.32 4.78 1.32
CA THR A 74 0.44 6.24 1.37
C THR A 74 -0.62 6.62 2.38
N GLN A 75 -0.22 6.94 3.62
CA GLN A 75 -1.13 7.27 4.70
C GLN A 75 -1.82 8.56 4.28
N ASN A 76 -2.89 8.43 3.48
CA ASN A 76 -3.76 9.53 3.20
C ASN A 76 -4.28 9.95 4.58
N PRO A 77 -3.96 11.17 5.07
CA PRO A 77 -4.33 11.56 6.42
C PRO A 77 -5.85 11.43 6.63
N ARG A 78 -6.64 11.63 5.56
CA ARG A 78 -8.09 11.42 5.57
C ARG A 78 -8.45 9.95 5.78
N TYR A 79 -7.78 9.02 5.10
CA TYR A 79 -7.99 7.58 5.28
C TYR A 79 -7.56 7.14 6.67
N SER A 80 -6.39 7.58 7.16
CA SER A 80 -5.92 7.21 8.50
C SER A 80 -6.83 7.73 9.61
N ALA A 81 -7.40 8.93 9.45
CA ALA A 81 -8.41 9.44 10.37
C ALA A 81 -9.70 8.62 10.34
N LEU A 82 -10.15 8.20 9.14
CA LEU A 82 -11.32 7.36 8.98
C LEU A 82 -11.09 5.92 9.51
N GLU A 83 -9.93 5.32 9.26
CA GLU A 83 -9.55 3.96 9.68
C GLU A 83 -9.62 3.81 11.21
N LYS A 84 -9.27 4.86 11.96
CA LYS A 84 -9.39 4.89 13.42
C LYS A 84 -10.84 4.82 13.92
N LEU A 85 -11.82 5.20 13.10
CA LEU A 85 -13.24 5.17 13.46
C LEU A 85 -13.89 3.82 13.16
N PHE A 86 -13.30 2.98 12.32
CA PHE A 86 -13.90 1.71 11.92
C PHE A 86 -14.20 0.74 13.06
N PRO A 87 -13.32 0.55 14.07
CA PRO A 87 -13.64 -0.29 15.23
C PRO A 87 -14.83 0.21 16.06
N TYR A 88 -15.08 1.53 16.07
CA TYR A 88 -16.27 2.11 16.68
C TYR A 88 -17.51 1.84 15.82
N MET A 89 -17.40 2.06 14.51
CA MET A 89 -18.48 1.83 13.55
C MET A 89 -18.95 0.38 13.55
N GLU A 90 -18.04 -0.59 13.61
CA GLU A 90 -18.36 -2.01 13.69
C GLU A 90 -19.22 -2.32 14.92
N LYS A 91 -18.86 -1.76 16.09
CA LYS A 91 -19.64 -1.91 17.33
C LYS A 91 -21.02 -1.26 17.21
N GLU A 92 -21.09 -0.06 16.66
CA GLU A 92 -22.37 0.65 16.50
C GLU A 92 -23.30 -0.05 15.50
N LEU A 93 -22.77 -0.63 14.42
CA LEU A 93 -23.56 -1.36 13.42
C LEU A 93 -24.22 -2.63 13.96
N THR A 94 -23.78 -3.15 15.12
CA THR A 94 -24.47 -4.26 15.81
C THR A 94 -25.76 -3.81 16.52
N LYS A 95 -25.96 -2.50 16.73
CA LYS A 95 -27.14 -1.96 17.41
C LYS A 95 -28.31 -1.82 16.45
N VAL A 96 -29.52 -2.06 16.97
CA VAL A 96 -30.77 -1.97 16.19
C VAL A 96 -30.96 -0.54 15.67
N GLY A 97 -31.18 -0.41 14.35
CA GLY A 97 -31.47 0.86 13.69
C GLY A 97 -30.24 1.68 13.28
N VAL A 98 -29.02 1.24 13.60
CA VAL A 98 -27.79 1.89 13.13
C VAL A 98 -27.49 1.46 11.69
N THR A 99 -27.14 2.42 10.85
CA THR A 99 -26.78 2.17 9.44
C THR A 99 -25.47 2.87 9.10
N LEU A 100 -24.76 2.36 8.08
CA LEU A 100 -23.57 3.03 7.52
C LEU A 100 -23.86 4.47 7.09
N GLN A 101 -25.08 4.73 6.60
CA GLN A 101 -25.51 6.08 6.24
C GLN A 101 -25.62 7.00 7.46
N LEU A 102 -26.11 6.50 8.60
CA LEU A 102 -26.16 7.25 9.85
C LEU A 102 -24.75 7.59 10.34
N LEU A 103 -23.87 6.60 10.41
CA LEU A 103 -22.48 6.78 10.84
C LEU A 103 -21.68 7.71 9.91
N TRP A 104 -21.95 7.67 8.61
CA TRP A 104 -21.38 8.61 7.66
C TRP A 104 -21.84 10.06 7.91
N LYS A 105 -23.11 10.28 8.25
CA LYS A 105 -23.61 11.63 8.59
C LYS A 105 -22.89 12.19 9.82
N GLU A 106 -22.69 11.38 10.86
CA GLU A 106 -21.93 11.75 12.06
C GLU A 106 -20.46 12.07 11.72
N TYR A 107 -19.85 11.24 10.87
CA TYR A 107 -18.50 11.46 10.36
C TYR A 107 -18.38 12.79 9.60
N ARG A 108 -19.34 13.14 8.73
CA ARG A 108 -19.31 14.41 7.97
C ARG A 108 -19.51 15.65 8.85
N GLN A 109 -20.24 15.55 9.95
CA GLN A 109 -20.39 16.66 10.90
C GLN A 109 -19.07 17.04 11.55
N THR A 110 -18.24 16.04 11.87
CA THR A 110 -16.93 16.23 12.51
C THR A 110 -15.81 16.45 11.49
N HIS A 111 -15.95 15.95 10.27
CA HIS A 111 -14.96 16.03 9.19
C HIS A 111 -15.52 16.72 7.95
N LYS A 112 -15.43 18.07 7.92
CA LYS A 112 -15.91 18.91 6.81
C LYS A 112 -15.23 18.61 5.47
N ASP A 113 -13.98 18.16 5.49
CA ASP A 113 -13.24 17.68 4.32
C ASP A 113 -13.16 16.14 4.27
N GLY A 114 -14.08 15.45 4.94
CA GLY A 114 -14.16 13.98 4.98
C GLY A 114 -14.57 13.35 3.65
N TYR A 115 -14.56 12.02 3.60
CA TYR A 115 -15.05 11.24 2.46
C TYR A 115 -16.57 11.37 2.26
N GLU A 116 -16.99 11.47 0.99
CA GLU A 116 -18.39 11.35 0.60
C GLU A 116 -18.90 9.91 0.77
N TYR A 117 -20.22 9.74 0.83
CA TYR A 117 -20.86 8.48 1.23
C TYR A 117 -20.33 7.24 0.50
N SER A 118 -20.22 7.29 -0.84
CA SER A 118 -19.73 6.16 -1.63
C SER A 118 -18.28 5.79 -1.31
N GLN A 119 -17.41 6.78 -1.10
CA GLN A 119 -16.00 6.55 -0.76
C GLN A 119 -15.86 6.04 0.67
N PHE A 120 -16.68 6.57 1.59
CA PHE A 120 -16.77 6.11 2.97
C PHE A 120 -17.15 4.62 3.04
N CYS A 121 -18.23 4.22 2.36
CA CYS A 121 -18.66 2.82 2.28
C CYS A 121 -17.56 1.94 1.68
N HIS A 122 -16.94 2.37 0.58
CA HIS A 122 -15.84 1.63 -0.04
C HIS A 122 -14.69 1.40 0.93
N HIS A 123 -14.26 2.43 1.66
CA HIS A 123 -13.19 2.31 2.64
C HIS A 123 -13.54 1.44 3.83
N TYR A 124 -14.79 1.50 4.30
CA TYR A 124 -15.30 0.62 5.36
C TYR A 124 -15.29 -0.85 4.92
N TYR A 125 -15.84 -1.17 3.75
CA TYR A 125 -15.86 -2.54 3.21
C TYR A 125 -14.48 -3.08 2.82
N TYR A 126 -13.53 -2.21 2.49
CA TYR A 126 -12.14 -2.61 2.24
C TYR A 126 -11.39 -2.92 3.55
N TRP A 127 -11.85 -2.38 4.67
CA TRP A 127 -11.26 -2.60 5.98
C TRP A 127 -11.81 -3.84 6.69
N CYS A 128 -13.13 -4.08 6.61
CA CYS A 128 -13.77 -5.33 7.07
C CYS A 128 -13.29 -6.55 6.28
#